data_AF-A0A7X1XTH6-F1
#
_entry.id   AF-A0A7X1XTH6-F1
#
_cell.length_a   1.000
_cell.length_b   1.000
_cell.length_c   1.000
_cell.angle_alpha   90.00
_cell.angle_beta   90.00
_cell.angle_gamma   90.00
#
_symmetry.space_group_name_H-M   'P 1'
#
loop_
_entity.id
_entity.type
_entity.pdbx_description
1 polymer ?
#
loop_
_entity_poly.entity_id
_entity_poly.type
_entity_poly.pdbx_seq_one_letter_code
_entity_poly.pdbx_strand_id
1 'polypeptide(L)'
;MPNNSFGESSCTAAASGMVEVRGARENNLKEVDVSIPRNALVVFSGVSGSGKSSLAFGTIYAEAQRRYFESVAPYARRLIDQAGVPDVDAIDGLPPAVALQQQRGSSNARSSVGSVTTLSSLVRMMYSRAGAYPANQPMLYAEDFSPNTPQGACPTCHGLGHVYEVTEAIMVPDPSLSIRERAIASWPPAWQGQNLRDILVSMGYDVDRPWKDLPKKDRDWILFTEETPTVPVYAGFTPAETRAALKRKMEPSYMGTFTGARRYVMHTFANTQSALMRKRVSRFMEGKPCPTCHGKRLKPEALSVTFAGVDIGAFMQMPLDQLAALLEPIAQGDFRAHAAGAATDKEATRRDRAERAASGRAVHA
;
A
#
# COMPACT_ATOMS: atom_id res chain seq x y z
N MET A 1 25.15 -10.19 58.91
CA MET A 1 24.75 -10.59 57.55
C MET A 1 24.74 -9.35 56.67
N PRO A 2 25.79 -9.09 55.89
CA PRO A 2 25.81 -8.00 54.93
C PRO A 2 25.40 -8.46 53.53
N ASN A 3 24.79 -7.53 52.81
CA ASN A 3 24.23 -7.65 51.46
C ASN A 3 25.22 -8.20 50.44
N ASN A 4 24.74 -9.18 49.67
CA ASN A 4 25.44 -9.73 48.52
C ASN A 4 25.64 -8.66 47.43
N SER A 5 26.91 -8.50 47.08
CA SER A 5 27.42 -7.88 45.87
C SER A 5 26.81 -8.55 44.63
N PHE A 6 26.07 -7.75 43.84
CA PHE A 6 25.81 -8.11 42.45
C PHE A 6 27.14 -8.19 41.71
N GLY A 7 27.39 -9.36 41.13
CA GLY A 7 28.66 -9.74 40.55
C GLY A 7 29.16 -8.75 39.50
N GLU A 8 30.40 -8.33 39.72
CA GLU A 8 31.32 -7.88 38.69
C GLU A 8 31.43 -8.97 37.63
N SER A 9 30.63 -8.84 36.56
CA SER A 9 30.88 -9.60 35.35
C SER A 9 32.01 -8.91 34.61
N SER A 10 33.18 -9.55 34.63
CA SER A 10 34.38 -9.16 33.92
C SER A 10 34.14 -9.16 32.40
N CYS A 11 33.71 -8.03 31.86
CA CYS A 11 33.91 -7.69 30.46
C CYS A 11 34.92 -6.56 30.37
N THR A 12 36.18 -6.88 30.69
CA THR A 12 37.36 -6.06 30.36
C THR A 12 37.61 -6.09 28.86
N ALA A 13 36.72 -5.46 28.10
CA ALA A 13 37.12 -4.66 26.95
C ALA A 13 36.81 -3.22 27.37
N ALA A 14 37.83 -2.43 27.64
CA ALA A 14 37.67 -1.00 27.88
C ALA A 14 37.02 -0.40 26.64
N ALA A 15 35.69 -0.34 26.63
CA ALA A 15 34.94 -0.02 25.44
C ALA A 15 35.12 1.49 25.23
N SER A 16 35.95 1.86 24.27
CA SER A 16 36.51 3.20 23.99
C SER A 16 35.50 4.33 23.79
N GLY A 17 34.20 4.10 24.05
CA GLY A 17 33.13 5.02 23.68
C GLY A 17 33.03 5.19 22.17
N MET A 18 33.80 4.46 21.36
CA MET A 18 33.85 4.60 19.91
C MET A 18 33.27 3.36 19.21
N VAL A 19 32.88 3.56 17.95
CA VAL A 19 32.74 2.54 16.91
C VAL A 19 33.95 2.70 15.99
N GLU A 20 34.78 1.66 15.91
CA GLU A 20 35.98 1.66 15.07
C GLU A 20 35.70 0.85 13.81
N VAL A 21 35.70 1.50 12.66
CA VAL A 21 35.55 0.87 11.35
C VAL A 21 36.93 0.77 10.71
N ARG A 22 37.31 -0.39 10.21
CA ARG A 22 38.60 -0.64 9.55
C ARG A 22 38.41 -1.26 8.18
N GLY A 23 39.09 -0.72 7.17
CA GLY A 23 39.14 -1.23 5.81
C GLY A 23 37.79 -1.23 5.09
N ALA A 24 36.94 -0.21 5.31
CA ALA A 24 35.65 -0.15 4.63
C ALA A 24 35.82 0.12 3.12
N ARG A 25 35.29 -0.78 2.28
CA ARG A 25 35.40 -0.75 0.81
C ARG A 25 34.04 -0.83 0.09
N GLU A 26 32.95 -0.81 0.85
CA GLU A 26 31.59 -0.87 0.31
C GLU A 26 31.33 0.20 -0.78
N ASN A 27 30.90 -0.25 -1.96
CA ASN A 27 30.70 0.56 -3.17
C ASN A 27 31.94 1.34 -3.64
N ASN A 28 32.03 2.62 -3.29
CA ASN A 28 33.08 3.53 -3.74
C ASN A 28 33.99 4.00 -2.60
N LEU A 29 33.87 3.39 -1.42
CA LEU A 29 34.81 3.62 -0.32
C LEU A 29 36.18 3.05 -0.71
N LYS A 30 37.23 3.80 -0.37
CA LYS A 30 38.62 3.47 -0.71
C LYS A 30 39.37 3.04 0.54
N GLU A 31 39.03 1.87 1.07
CA GLU A 31 39.68 1.27 2.24
C GLU A 31 39.73 2.25 3.43
N VAL A 32 38.55 2.69 3.86
CA VAL A 32 38.40 3.77 4.83
C VAL A 32 38.44 3.22 6.26
N ASP A 33 39.32 3.80 7.07
CA ASP A 33 39.34 3.63 8.52
C ASP A 33 38.73 4.86 9.20
N VAL A 34 37.82 4.66 10.16
CA VAL A 34 37.21 5.76 10.91
C VAL A 34 36.84 5.35 12.33
N SER A 35 37.06 6.26 13.28
CA SER A 35 36.59 6.14 14.67
C SER A 35 35.44 7.10 14.92
N ILE A 36 34.29 6.59 15.37
CA ILE A 36 33.05 7.34 15.53
C ILE A 36 32.59 7.30 16.99
N PRO A 37 32.39 8.43 17.67
CA PRO A 37 31.93 8.42 19.06
C PRO A 37 30.50 7.92 19.18
N ARG A 38 30.28 7.01 20.14
CA ARG A 38 28.97 6.57 20.63
C ARG A 38 28.39 7.64 21.54
N ASN A 39 27.06 7.61 21.70
CA ASN A 39 26.31 8.55 22.54
C ASN A 39 26.50 10.03 22.15
N ALA A 40 26.79 10.28 20.87
CA ALA A 40 26.98 11.61 20.32
C ALA A 40 26.13 11.78 19.05
N LEU A 41 25.76 13.02 18.74
CA LEU A 41 25.18 13.38 17.44
C LEU A 41 26.30 13.45 16.40
N VAL A 42 26.48 12.38 15.65
CA VAL A 42 27.49 12.30 14.58
C VAL A 42 26.85 12.59 13.23
N VAL A 43 27.42 13.52 12.48
CA VAL A 43 26.93 13.93 11.15
C VAL A 43 27.92 13.48 10.09
N PHE A 44 27.45 12.68 9.13
CA PHE A 44 28.22 12.33 7.93
C PHE A 44 27.94 13.33 6.81
N SER A 45 28.89 14.21 6.50
CA SER A 45 28.76 15.27 5.49
C SER A 45 29.64 15.05 4.25
N GLY A 46 29.35 15.75 3.15
CA GLY A 46 30.06 15.62 1.87
C GLY A 46 29.17 15.64 0.63
N VAL A 47 29.76 15.88 -0.54
CA VAL A 47 29.05 16.00 -1.83
C VAL A 47 28.29 14.73 -2.24
N SER A 48 27.23 14.84 -3.06
CA SER A 48 26.50 13.66 -3.55
C SER A 48 27.46 12.65 -4.22
N GLY A 49 27.30 11.37 -3.91
CA GLY A 49 28.19 10.31 -4.40
C GLY A 49 29.53 10.17 -3.67
N SER A 50 29.85 10.99 -2.65
CA SER A 50 31.13 10.91 -1.93
C SER A 50 31.35 9.67 -1.05
N GLY A 51 30.36 8.76 -0.94
CA GLY A 51 30.46 7.55 -0.11
C GLY A 51 29.85 7.64 1.30
N LYS A 52 29.22 8.75 1.70
CA LYS A 52 28.57 8.90 3.03
C LYS A 52 27.55 7.79 3.32
N SER A 53 26.65 7.55 2.36
CA SER A 53 25.61 6.53 2.50
C SER A 53 26.20 5.13 2.45
N SER A 54 27.26 4.93 1.67
CA SER A 54 28.04 3.69 1.65
C SER A 54 28.59 3.39 3.03
N LEU A 55 29.23 4.37 3.70
CA LEU A 55 29.77 4.19 5.05
C LEU A 55 28.67 4.03 6.13
N ALA A 56 27.71 4.94 6.18
CA ALA A 56 26.70 4.96 7.24
C ALA A 56 25.67 3.83 7.12
N PHE A 57 25.12 3.61 5.92
CA PHE A 57 24.08 2.61 5.68
C PHE A 57 24.63 1.31 5.11
N GLY A 58 25.48 1.41 4.09
CA GLY A 58 26.04 0.25 3.40
C GLY A 58 27.00 -0.56 4.27
N THR A 59 27.76 0.08 5.16
CA THR A 59 28.74 -0.59 6.03
C THR A 59 28.25 -0.68 7.48
N ILE A 60 28.14 0.46 8.18
CA ILE A 60 27.89 0.47 9.64
C ILE A 60 26.52 -0.12 9.98
N TYR A 61 25.45 0.36 9.35
CA TYR A 61 24.10 -0.15 9.61
C TYR A 61 23.92 -1.60 9.14
N ALA A 62 24.40 -1.92 7.93
CA ALA A 62 24.32 -3.28 7.39
C ALA A 62 25.00 -4.30 8.32
N GLU A 63 26.21 -3.99 8.79
CA GLU A 63 26.94 -4.87 9.70
C GLU A 63 26.28 -4.99 11.08
N ALA A 64 25.74 -3.89 11.62
CA ALA A 64 24.99 -3.92 12.88
C ALA A 64 23.73 -4.80 12.78
N GLN A 65 23.00 -4.69 11.66
CA GLN A 65 21.81 -5.48 11.40
C GLN A 65 22.14 -6.97 11.19
N ARG A 66 23.22 -7.26 10.43
CA ARG A 66 23.72 -8.63 10.21
C ARG A 66 24.07 -9.31 11.53
N ARG A 67 24.92 -8.68 12.36
CA ARG A 67 25.33 -9.21 13.68
C ARG A 67 24.13 -9.42 14.60
N TYR A 68 23.18 -8.48 14.60
CA TYR A 68 21.96 -8.62 15.39
C TYR A 68 21.15 -9.83 14.94
N PHE A 69 20.89 -10.00 13.64
CA PHE A 69 20.12 -11.15 13.14
C PHE A 69 20.85 -12.48 13.25
N GLU A 70 22.18 -12.49 13.24
CA GLU A 70 23.00 -13.65 13.56
C GLU A 70 22.84 -14.14 15.02
N SER A 71 22.23 -13.33 15.89
CA SER A 71 21.82 -13.75 17.24
C SER A 71 20.35 -14.21 17.34
N VAL A 72 19.53 -13.94 16.31
CA VAL A 72 18.10 -14.31 16.27
C VAL A 72 17.93 -15.75 15.76
N ALA A 73 16.85 -16.40 16.16
CA ALA A 73 16.48 -17.76 15.75
C ALA A 73 16.58 -17.96 14.22
N PRO A 74 17.15 -19.08 13.74
CA PRO A 74 17.42 -19.31 12.31
C PRO A 74 16.20 -19.17 11.39
N TYR A 75 14.99 -19.49 11.90
CA TYR A 75 13.74 -19.37 11.14
C TYR A 75 13.38 -17.92 10.81
N ALA A 76 13.58 -16.98 11.76
CA ALA A 76 13.27 -15.57 11.54
C ALA A 76 14.20 -14.91 10.52
N ARG A 77 15.44 -15.39 10.38
CA ARG A 77 16.41 -14.89 9.39
C ARG A 77 15.94 -15.05 7.95
N ARG A 78 15.13 -16.08 7.65
CA ARG A 78 14.60 -16.35 6.30
C ARG A 78 13.45 -15.43 5.90
N LEU A 79 12.83 -14.75 6.86
CA LEU A 79 11.64 -13.92 6.66
C LEU A 79 11.96 -12.42 6.59
N ILE A 80 13.23 -12.05 6.80
CA ILE A 80 13.67 -10.66 6.91
C ILE A 80 14.63 -10.37 5.77
N ASP A 81 14.40 -9.25 5.08
CA ASP A 81 15.31 -8.74 4.04
C ASP A 81 16.65 -8.42 4.69
N GLN A 82 17.68 -9.19 4.35
CA GLN A 82 19.01 -9.03 4.92
C GLN A 82 19.75 -7.97 4.12
N ALA A 83 20.25 -6.93 4.80
CA ALA A 83 21.34 -6.16 4.23
C ALA A 83 22.49 -7.14 3.90
N GLY A 84 23.01 -7.07 2.69
CA GLY A 84 24.11 -7.95 2.26
C GLY A 84 25.32 -7.86 3.19
N VAL A 85 26.27 -8.78 3.06
CA VAL A 85 27.52 -8.71 3.82
C VAL A 85 28.34 -7.52 3.29
N PRO A 86 28.62 -6.49 4.11
CA PRO A 86 29.37 -5.34 3.66
C PRO A 86 30.85 -5.68 3.44
N ASP A 87 31.50 -5.04 2.47
CA ASP A 87 32.95 -5.15 2.30
C ASP A 87 33.69 -4.24 3.30
N VAL A 88 34.10 -4.84 4.41
CA VAL A 88 34.83 -4.20 5.52
C VAL A 88 35.64 -5.26 6.27
N ASP A 89 36.83 -4.89 6.76
CA ASP A 89 37.71 -5.85 7.45
C ASP A 89 37.27 -6.09 8.89
N ALA A 90 37.00 -5.02 9.63
CA ALA A 90 36.53 -5.11 11.01
C ALA A 90 35.68 -3.90 11.40
N ILE A 91 34.71 -4.16 12.28
CA ILE A 91 34.03 -3.09 13.03
C ILE A 91 33.96 -3.47 14.50
N ASP A 92 34.57 -2.66 15.36
CA ASP A 92 34.59 -2.86 16.81
C ASP A 92 33.71 -1.83 17.53
N GLY A 93 33.14 -2.21 18.68
CA GLY A 93 32.31 -1.31 19.49
C GLY A 93 30.92 -0.99 18.91
N LEU A 94 30.50 -1.67 17.84
CA LEU A 94 29.23 -1.43 17.13
C LEU A 94 28.02 -1.96 17.92
N PRO A 95 27.10 -1.09 18.40
CA PRO A 95 25.85 -1.53 19.01
C PRO A 95 24.81 -1.96 17.95
N PRO A 96 23.72 -2.65 18.34
CA PRO A 96 22.56 -2.82 17.48
C PRO A 96 22.06 -1.47 16.95
N ALA A 97 21.71 -1.41 15.67
CA ALA A 97 21.35 -0.17 14.99
C ALA A 97 19.94 -0.24 14.39
N VAL A 98 19.25 0.90 14.40
CA VAL A 98 17.96 1.09 13.72
C VAL A 98 18.14 2.21 12.70
N ALA A 99 17.96 1.89 11.42
CA ALA A 99 17.96 2.90 10.37
C ALA A 99 16.56 3.50 10.22
N LEU A 100 16.42 4.77 10.61
CA LEU A 100 15.31 5.60 10.19
C LEU A 100 15.65 6.17 8.82
N GLN A 101 15.57 5.33 7.78
CA GLN A 101 15.63 5.86 6.43
C GLN A 101 14.40 6.73 6.21
N GLN A 102 14.57 7.83 5.47
CA GLN A 102 13.44 8.39 4.75
C GLN A 102 13.04 7.32 3.74
N GLN A 103 12.21 6.37 4.17
CA GLN A 103 11.54 5.49 3.25
C GLN A 103 10.80 6.43 2.33
N ARG A 104 11.25 6.54 1.07
CA ARG A 104 10.37 6.89 -0.03
C ARG A 104 9.42 5.69 -0.17
N GLY A 105 8.61 5.47 0.86
CA GLY A 105 7.60 4.44 0.87
C GLY A 105 6.79 4.68 -0.40
N SER A 106 6.69 3.66 -1.23
CA SER A 106 5.81 3.73 -2.38
C SER A 106 4.44 4.11 -1.83
N SER A 107 3.95 5.30 -2.17
CA SER A 107 2.67 5.79 -1.69
C SER A 107 1.61 4.82 -2.19
N ASN A 108 1.05 4.01 -1.29
CA ASN A 108 -0.13 3.23 -1.59
C ASN A 108 -1.35 4.14 -1.41
N ALA A 109 -2.35 4.03 -2.28
CA ALA A 109 -3.59 4.80 -2.20
C ALA A 109 -4.33 4.61 -0.86
N ARG A 110 -4.00 3.55 -0.12
CA ARG A 110 -4.56 3.26 1.21
C ARG A 110 -3.80 3.88 2.38
N SER A 111 -2.59 4.39 2.17
CA SER A 111 -1.75 4.98 3.22
C SER A 111 -2.21 6.40 3.58
N SER A 112 -2.16 6.72 4.87
CA SER A 112 -2.50 8.02 5.45
C SER A 112 -1.49 8.38 6.56
N VAL A 113 -1.48 9.64 6.98
CA VAL A 113 -0.67 10.08 8.15
C VAL A 113 -0.99 9.20 9.37
N GLY A 114 -2.27 8.99 9.67
CA GLY A 114 -2.70 8.19 10.82
C GLY A 114 -2.30 6.70 10.75
N SER A 115 -2.16 6.11 9.56
CA SER A 115 -1.64 4.74 9.43
C SER A 115 -0.13 4.68 9.57
N VAL A 116 0.59 5.67 9.04
CA VAL A 116 2.07 5.73 9.12
C VAL A 116 2.53 5.99 10.55
N THR A 117 1.82 6.85 11.29
CA THR A 117 2.13 7.14 12.69
C THR A 117 1.48 6.17 13.67
N THR A 118 0.71 5.19 13.19
CA THR A 118 -0.11 4.26 13.99
C THR A 118 -1.21 4.90 14.84
N LEU A 119 -1.39 6.23 14.81
CA LEU A 119 -2.46 6.95 15.51
C LEU A 119 -3.86 6.44 15.14
N SER A 120 -4.05 5.98 13.90
CA SER A 120 -5.30 5.36 13.47
C SER A 120 -5.73 4.18 14.34
N SER A 121 -4.82 3.44 14.96
CA SER A 121 -5.17 2.37 15.91
C SER A 121 -5.80 2.93 17.20
N LEU A 122 -5.25 4.03 17.72
CA LEU A 122 -5.79 4.70 18.90
C LEU A 122 -7.15 5.32 18.62
N VAL A 123 -7.30 5.98 17.47
CA VAL A 123 -8.58 6.58 17.04
C VAL A 123 -9.65 5.50 16.87
N ARG A 124 -9.34 4.37 16.24
CA ARG A 124 -10.29 3.25 16.11
C ARG A 124 -10.71 2.69 17.45
N MET A 125 -9.77 2.56 18.40
CA MET A 125 -10.07 2.14 19.76
C MET A 125 -10.95 3.16 20.50
N MET A 126 -10.69 4.45 20.30
CA MET A 126 -11.50 5.54 20.86
C MET A 126 -12.95 5.48 20.38
N TYR A 127 -13.21 5.33 19.07
CA TYR A 127 -14.58 5.18 18.55
C TYR A 127 -15.23 3.88 19.02
N SER A 128 -14.49 2.77 19.05
CA SER A 128 -15.01 1.50 19.55
C SER A 128 -15.45 1.59 21.01
N ARG A 129 -14.62 2.20 21.87
CA ARG A 129 -14.85 2.17 23.33
C ARG A 129 -15.58 3.38 23.86
N ALA A 130 -15.24 4.56 23.38
CA ALA A 130 -15.77 5.82 23.84
C ALA A 130 -16.63 6.52 22.80
N GLY A 131 -17.00 5.87 21.69
CA GLY A 131 -17.97 6.41 20.74
C GLY A 131 -19.38 6.45 21.31
N ALA A 132 -20.16 7.40 20.84
CA ALA A 132 -21.58 7.51 21.08
C ALA A 132 -22.34 6.72 19.99
N TYR A 133 -23.01 5.64 20.40
CA TYR A 133 -23.72 4.71 19.52
C TYR A 133 -25.20 5.06 19.40
N PRO A 134 -25.83 4.78 18.24
CA PRO A 134 -27.28 4.81 18.10
C PRO A 134 -27.99 3.82 19.04
N ALA A 135 -29.19 4.18 19.52
CA ALA A 135 -30.04 3.27 20.29
C ALA A 135 -30.35 2.03 19.43
N ASN A 136 -30.01 0.84 19.94
CA ASN A 136 -30.13 -0.48 19.28
C ASN A 136 -29.01 -0.91 18.33
N GLN A 137 -27.88 -0.20 18.30
CA GLN A 137 -26.68 -0.70 17.62
C GLN A 137 -25.75 -1.39 18.63
N PRO A 138 -25.31 -2.64 18.39
CA PRO A 138 -24.31 -3.27 19.25
C PRO A 138 -22.97 -2.54 19.16
N MET A 139 -22.17 -2.65 20.22
CA MET A 139 -20.82 -2.09 20.21
C MET A 139 -19.97 -2.70 19.08
N LEU A 140 -19.28 -1.83 18.33
CA LEU A 140 -18.35 -2.23 17.28
C LEU A 140 -16.92 -2.34 17.83
N TYR A 141 -16.11 -3.22 17.25
CA TYR A 141 -14.70 -3.42 17.59
C TYR A 141 -13.80 -2.45 16.81
N ALA A 142 -12.54 -2.30 17.23
CA ALA A 142 -11.60 -1.37 16.57
C ALA A 142 -11.35 -1.73 15.10
N GLU A 143 -11.52 -3.00 14.73
CA GLU A 143 -11.39 -3.52 13.38
C GLU A 143 -12.55 -3.10 12.47
N ASP A 144 -13.76 -2.89 13.01
CA ASP A 144 -14.91 -2.34 12.28
C ASP A 144 -14.71 -0.89 11.85
N PHE A 145 -13.82 -0.17 12.54
CA PHE A 145 -13.45 1.22 12.23
C PHE A 145 -12.23 1.32 11.31
N SER A 146 -11.76 0.21 10.72
CA SER A 146 -10.61 0.21 9.82
C SER A 146 -11.04 0.13 8.35
N PRO A 147 -10.61 1.08 7.48
CA PRO A 147 -10.85 0.98 6.06
C PRO A 147 -9.93 -0.05 5.38
N ASN A 148 -9.00 -0.66 6.13
CA ASN A 148 -8.04 -1.64 5.62
C ASN A 148 -8.41 -3.08 5.99
N THR A 149 -9.47 -3.30 6.76
CA THR A 149 -10.00 -4.64 7.07
C THR A 149 -11.28 -4.87 6.26
N PRO A 150 -11.55 -6.10 5.79
CA PRO A 150 -12.85 -6.43 5.18
C PRO A 150 -14.03 -6.17 6.13
N GLN A 151 -13.77 -6.29 7.44
CA GLN A 151 -14.75 -6.05 8.49
C GLN A 151 -15.24 -4.60 8.53
N GLY A 152 -14.35 -3.60 8.45
CA GLY A 152 -14.71 -2.18 8.52
C GLY A 152 -14.84 -1.45 7.18
N ALA A 153 -14.18 -1.95 6.14
CA ALA A 153 -14.15 -1.30 4.83
C ALA A 153 -15.54 -1.23 4.18
N CYS A 154 -15.84 -0.09 3.56
CA CYS A 154 -17.02 0.06 2.72
C CYS A 154 -17.03 -1.02 1.63
N PRO A 155 -18.12 -1.80 1.45
CA PRO A 155 -18.15 -2.92 0.52
C PRO A 155 -18.10 -2.47 -0.94
N THR A 156 -18.56 -1.25 -1.25
CA THR A 156 -18.62 -0.72 -2.62
C THR A 156 -17.26 -0.26 -3.15
N CYS A 157 -16.46 0.40 -2.30
CA CYS A 157 -15.13 0.90 -2.70
C CYS A 157 -13.97 0.13 -2.07
N HIS A 158 -14.25 -0.94 -1.31
CA HIS A 158 -13.25 -1.74 -0.60
C HIS A 158 -12.24 -0.90 0.20
N GLY A 159 -12.75 0.12 0.90
CA GLY A 159 -11.94 1.00 1.74
C GLY A 159 -11.11 2.04 1.01
N LEU A 160 -11.32 2.25 -0.30
CA LEU A 160 -10.62 3.29 -1.08
C LEU A 160 -11.26 4.67 -0.95
N GLY A 161 -12.57 4.74 -0.70
CA GLY A 161 -13.34 5.99 -0.61
C GLY A 161 -13.76 6.53 -1.97
N HIS A 162 -13.15 6.06 -3.05
CA HIS A 162 -13.53 6.39 -4.42
C HIS A 162 -13.96 5.13 -5.14
N VAL A 163 -14.95 5.28 -6.02
CA VAL A 163 -15.22 4.31 -7.08
C VAL A 163 -14.55 4.82 -8.34
N TYR A 164 -13.85 3.95 -9.03
CA TYR A 164 -13.18 4.29 -10.26
C TYR A 164 -14.06 3.86 -11.42
N GLU A 165 -14.56 4.84 -12.16
CA GLU A 165 -15.24 4.60 -13.42
C GLU A 165 -14.22 4.66 -14.56
N VAL A 166 -14.35 3.70 -15.47
CA VAL A 166 -13.53 3.61 -16.68
C VAL A 166 -14.51 3.65 -17.84
N THR A 167 -14.60 4.78 -18.53
CA THR A 167 -15.53 4.99 -19.65
C THR A 167 -14.83 4.83 -20.99
N GLU A 168 -15.60 4.65 -22.07
CA GLU A 168 -15.06 4.59 -23.43
C GLU A 168 -14.27 5.86 -23.78
N ALA A 169 -14.82 7.04 -23.51
CA ALA A 169 -14.17 8.32 -23.82
C ALA A 169 -12.82 8.50 -23.11
N ILE A 170 -12.68 7.95 -21.90
CA ILE A 170 -11.42 8.00 -21.15
C ILE A 170 -10.42 6.97 -21.72
N MET A 171 -10.88 5.75 -22.06
CA MET A 171 -10.02 4.70 -22.61
C MET A 171 -9.57 4.95 -24.05
N VAL A 172 -10.40 5.65 -24.82
CA VAL A 172 -10.20 5.97 -26.24
C VAL A 172 -10.36 7.49 -26.42
N PRO A 173 -9.31 8.28 -26.09
CA PRO A 173 -9.41 9.75 -26.15
C PRO A 173 -9.57 10.30 -27.57
N ASP A 174 -9.02 9.61 -28.56
CA ASP A 174 -9.16 9.96 -29.98
C ASP A 174 -9.82 8.80 -30.73
N PRO A 175 -11.16 8.85 -30.94
CA PRO A 175 -11.89 7.79 -31.62
C PRO A 175 -11.76 7.88 -33.15
N SER A 176 -11.01 8.84 -33.69
CA SER A 176 -10.72 8.91 -35.14
C SER A 176 -9.62 7.94 -35.58
N LEU A 177 -8.78 7.48 -34.64
CA LEU A 177 -7.74 6.50 -34.88
C LEU A 177 -8.32 5.08 -34.98
N SER A 178 -7.63 4.21 -35.70
CA SER A 178 -7.87 2.76 -35.70
C SER A 178 -7.24 2.06 -34.49
N ILE A 179 -7.61 0.80 -34.24
CA ILE A 179 -6.97 -0.01 -33.20
C ILE A 179 -5.47 -0.20 -33.50
N ARG A 180 -5.11 -0.35 -34.79
CA ARG A 180 -3.70 -0.46 -35.21
C ARG A 180 -2.90 0.80 -34.90
N GLU A 181 -3.51 1.98 -35.05
CA GLU A 181 -2.95 3.29 -34.70
C GLU A 181 -3.01 3.60 -33.19
N ARG A 182 -3.41 2.61 -32.37
CA ARG A 182 -3.49 2.71 -30.90
C ARG A 182 -4.60 3.63 -30.39
N ALA A 183 -5.78 3.60 -31.03
CA ALA A 183 -6.97 4.28 -30.51
C ALA A 183 -7.26 3.94 -29.03
N ILE A 184 -7.10 2.66 -28.64
CA ILE A 184 -7.27 2.21 -27.25
C ILE A 184 -6.03 2.59 -26.43
N ALA A 185 -5.96 3.86 -26.01
CA ALA A 185 -4.83 4.43 -25.30
C ALA A 185 -4.58 3.77 -23.93
N SER A 186 -5.62 3.16 -23.34
CA SER A 186 -5.60 2.50 -22.04
C SER A 186 -4.91 1.14 -22.01
N TRP A 187 -4.63 0.56 -23.18
CA TRP A 187 -3.94 -0.72 -23.30
C TRP A 187 -2.46 -0.68 -22.86
N PRO A 188 -1.87 -1.84 -22.57
CA PRO A 188 -0.45 -1.92 -22.28
C PRO A 188 0.41 -1.41 -23.46
N PRO A 189 1.58 -0.82 -23.18
CA PRO A 189 2.45 -0.33 -24.23
C PRO A 189 3.23 -1.50 -24.87
N ALA A 190 3.95 -1.20 -25.95
CA ALA A 190 4.88 -2.13 -26.59
C ALA A 190 4.21 -3.47 -26.99
N TRP A 191 4.92 -4.58 -26.77
CA TRP A 191 4.54 -5.91 -27.24
C TRP A 191 3.15 -6.36 -26.74
N GLN A 192 2.80 -6.08 -25.49
CA GLN A 192 1.52 -6.52 -24.92
C GLN A 192 0.32 -5.87 -25.62
N GLY A 193 0.40 -4.57 -25.94
CA GLY A 193 -0.66 -3.89 -26.70
C GLY A 193 -0.77 -4.41 -28.13
N GLN A 194 0.37 -4.70 -28.76
CA GLN A 194 0.42 -5.35 -30.06
C GLN A 194 -0.22 -6.75 -30.02
N ASN A 195 0.05 -7.54 -28.99
CA ASN A 195 -0.53 -8.87 -28.81
C ASN A 195 -2.06 -8.79 -28.74
N LEU A 196 -2.63 -7.87 -27.95
CA LEU A 196 -4.08 -7.70 -27.86
C LEU A 196 -4.72 -7.32 -29.21
N ARG A 197 -4.05 -6.47 -30.00
CA ARG A 197 -4.48 -6.17 -31.36
C ARG A 197 -4.44 -7.41 -32.26
N ASP A 198 -3.34 -8.16 -32.23
CA ASP A 198 -3.16 -9.33 -33.10
C ASP A 198 -4.16 -10.46 -32.73
N ILE A 199 -4.52 -10.58 -31.45
CA ILE A 199 -5.63 -11.43 -30.99
C ILE A 199 -6.96 -10.99 -31.62
N LEU A 200 -7.28 -9.69 -31.61
CA LEU A 200 -8.51 -9.19 -32.23
C LEU A 200 -8.56 -9.49 -33.74
N VAL A 201 -7.42 -9.42 -34.44
CA VAL A 201 -7.32 -9.82 -35.86
C VAL A 201 -7.65 -11.31 -36.02
N SER A 202 -7.10 -12.19 -35.18
CA SER A 202 -7.41 -13.62 -35.20
C SER A 202 -8.88 -13.92 -34.88
N MET A 203 -9.52 -13.09 -34.06
CA MET A 203 -10.95 -13.17 -33.76
C MET A 203 -11.85 -12.58 -34.86
N GLY A 204 -11.26 -12.00 -35.91
CA GLY A 204 -11.98 -11.46 -37.07
C GLY A 204 -12.42 -10.01 -36.95
N TYR A 205 -11.97 -9.26 -35.94
CA TYR A 205 -12.26 -7.84 -35.81
C TYR A 205 -11.46 -7.01 -36.83
N ASP A 206 -12.08 -5.94 -37.32
CA ASP A 206 -11.46 -4.96 -38.20
C ASP A 206 -10.64 -3.96 -37.36
N VAL A 207 -9.32 -4.17 -37.29
CA VAL A 207 -8.41 -3.33 -36.47
C VAL A 207 -7.92 -2.08 -37.20
N ASP A 208 -8.23 -1.96 -38.50
CA ASP A 208 -7.75 -0.91 -39.40
C ASP A 208 -8.81 0.18 -39.64
N ARG A 209 -10.07 -0.09 -39.28
CA ARG A 209 -11.15 0.91 -39.28
C ARG A 209 -10.99 1.91 -38.14
N PRO A 210 -11.29 3.22 -38.35
CA PRO A 210 -11.42 4.18 -37.26
C PRO A 210 -12.37 3.69 -36.16
N TRP A 211 -11.99 3.89 -34.90
CA TRP A 211 -12.72 3.38 -33.74
C TRP A 211 -14.19 3.80 -33.73
N LYS A 212 -14.46 5.09 -34.01
CA LYS A 212 -15.83 5.65 -34.09
C LYS A 212 -16.74 4.94 -35.10
N ASP A 213 -16.15 4.31 -36.13
CA ASP A 213 -16.88 3.64 -37.22
C ASP A 213 -17.05 2.12 -37.00
N LEU A 214 -16.48 1.58 -35.92
CA LEU A 214 -16.72 0.19 -35.50
C LEU A 214 -18.16 0.01 -34.99
N PRO A 215 -18.76 -1.18 -35.13
CA PRO A 215 -20.04 -1.49 -34.50
C PRO A 215 -19.96 -1.30 -32.98
N LYS A 216 -20.98 -0.67 -32.39
CA LYS A 216 -21.02 -0.42 -30.94
C LYS A 216 -20.84 -1.70 -30.12
N LYS A 217 -21.46 -2.81 -30.56
CA LYS A 217 -21.32 -4.13 -29.92
C LYS A 217 -19.85 -4.57 -29.81
N ASP A 218 -19.07 -4.35 -30.87
CA ASP A 218 -17.67 -4.74 -30.92
C ASP A 218 -16.83 -3.85 -30.01
N ARG A 219 -17.08 -2.53 -30.04
CA ARG A 219 -16.46 -1.58 -29.11
C ARG A 219 -16.73 -1.94 -27.66
N ASP A 220 -17.98 -2.20 -27.32
CA ASP A 220 -18.42 -2.53 -25.97
C ASP A 220 -17.74 -3.84 -25.51
N TRP A 221 -17.68 -4.86 -26.37
CA TRP A 221 -17.00 -6.12 -26.04
C TRP A 221 -15.49 -5.92 -25.84
N ILE A 222 -14.80 -5.24 -26.76
CA ILE A 222 -13.34 -4.98 -26.68
C ILE A 222 -12.98 -4.21 -25.39
N LEU A 223 -13.82 -3.25 -24.99
CA LEU A 223 -13.56 -2.40 -23.84
C LEU A 223 -13.96 -3.03 -22.50
N PHE A 224 -15.13 -3.66 -22.44
CA PHE A 224 -15.80 -3.99 -21.17
C PHE A 224 -16.00 -5.47 -20.90
N THR A 225 -15.63 -6.36 -21.83
CA THR A 225 -15.77 -7.81 -21.60
C THR A 225 -14.94 -8.28 -20.40
N GLU A 226 -15.52 -9.21 -19.65
CA GLU A 226 -14.81 -9.98 -18.61
C GLU A 226 -14.32 -11.33 -19.15
N GLU A 227 -14.66 -11.67 -20.40
CA GLU A 227 -14.18 -12.88 -21.07
C GLU A 227 -12.68 -12.77 -21.38
N THR A 228 -11.97 -13.88 -21.22
CA THR A 228 -10.53 -13.99 -21.53
C THR A 228 -10.28 -15.14 -22.52
N PRO A 229 -10.75 -15.03 -23.77
CA PRO A 229 -10.55 -16.07 -24.77
C PRO A 229 -9.07 -16.22 -25.11
N THR A 230 -8.64 -17.46 -25.31
CA THR A 230 -7.29 -17.79 -25.79
C THR A 230 -7.38 -18.24 -27.24
N VAL A 231 -6.67 -17.55 -28.13
CA VAL A 231 -6.72 -17.77 -29.58
C VAL A 231 -5.32 -17.89 -30.18
N PRO A 232 -5.17 -18.59 -31.32
CA PRO A 232 -3.91 -18.63 -32.07
C PRO A 232 -3.54 -17.24 -32.61
N VAL A 233 -2.29 -16.83 -32.42
CA VAL A 233 -1.75 -15.57 -32.93
C VAL A 233 -0.66 -15.84 -33.96
N TYR A 234 -0.74 -15.17 -35.11
CA TYR A 234 0.20 -15.26 -36.22
C TYR A 234 0.94 -13.93 -36.34
N ALA A 235 2.11 -13.84 -35.70
CA ALA A 235 2.84 -12.59 -35.58
C ALA A 235 3.34 -12.10 -36.95
N GLY A 236 3.09 -10.83 -37.26
CA GLY A 236 3.54 -10.19 -38.50
C GLY A 236 2.63 -10.41 -39.73
N PHE A 237 1.57 -11.21 -39.61
CA PHE A 237 0.63 -11.43 -40.71
C PHE A 237 -0.35 -10.24 -40.86
N THR A 238 -0.75 -9.97 -42.09
CA THR A 238 -1.89 -9.08 -42.38
C THR A 238 -3.22 -9.75 -42.01
N PRO A 239 -4.31 -8.99 -41.81
CA PRO A 239 -5.63 -9.58 -41.50
C PRO A 239 -6.11 -10.62 -42.54
N ALA A 240 -5.78 -10.43 -43.82
CA ALA A 240 -6.11 -11.38 -44.88
C ALA A 240 -5.32 -12.69 -44.74
N GLU A 241 -4.01 -12.59 -44.47
CA GLU A 241 -3.13 -13.74 -44.24
C GLU A 241 -3.52 -14.50 -42.97
N THR A 242 -3.82 -13.80 -41.88
CA THR A 242 -4.29 -14.40 -40.62
C THR A 242 -5.56 -15.22 -40.84
N ARG A 243 -6.55 -14.70 -41.58
CA ARG A 243 -7.76 -15.45 -41.93
C ARG A 243 -7.47 -16.69 -42.77
N ALA A 244 -6.55 -16.59 -43.73
CA ALA A 244 -6.13 -17.72 -44.55
C ALA A 244 -5.39 -18.80 -43.73
N ALA A 245 -4.51 -18.39 -42.81
CA ALA A 245 -3.77 -19.26 -41.90
C ALA A 245 -4.70 -20.02 -40.95
N LEU A 246 -5.68 -19.34 -40.37
CA LEU A 246 -6.73 -19.94 -39.53
C LEU A 246 -7.54 -20.99 -40.31
N LYS A 247 -7.97 -20.65 -41.54
CA LYS A 247 -8.73 -21.58 -42.40
C LYS A 247 -7.91 -22.83 -42.76
N ARG A 248 -6.59 -22.66 -42.94
CA ARG A 248 -5.65 -23.76 -43.24
C ARG A 248 -5.16 -24.51 -41.99
N LYS A 249 -5.59 -24.09 -40.78
CA LYS A 249 -5.11 -24.64 -39.50
C LYS A 249 -3.58 -24.66 -39.41
N MET A 250 -2.95 -23.60 -39.91
CA MET A 250 -1.50 -23.43 -39.83
C MET A 250 -1.07 -23.29 -38.37
N GLU A 251 0.11 -23.81 -38.04
CA GLU A 251 0.68 -23.69 -36.69
C GLU A 251 0.85 -22.21 -36.30
N PRO A 252 0.32 -21.77 -35.14
CA PRO A 252 0.43 -20.39 -34.70
C PRO A 252 1.82 -20.08 -34.14
N SER A 253 2.20 -18.80 -34.12
CA SER A 253 3.43 -18.37 -33.46
C SER A 253 3.38 -18.56 -31.95
N TYR A 254 2.21 -18.32 -31.36
CA TYR A 254 1.89 -18.57 -29.96
C TYR A 254 0.37 -18.51 -29.73
N MET A 255 -0.07 -18.95 -28.55
CA MET A 255 -1.45 -18.78 -28.10
C MET A 255 -1.55 -17.51 -27.25
N GLY A 256 -2.38 -16.56 -27.69
CA GLY A 256 -2.59 -15.28 -27.00
C GLY A 256 -3.91 -15.29 -26.22
N THR A 257 -3.90 -14.78 -24.98
CA THR A 257 -5.10 -14.61 -24.16
C THR A 257 -5.54 -13.15 -24.17
N PHE A 258 -6.78 -12.89 -24.60
CA PHE A 258 -7.33 -11.54 -24.64
C PHE A 258 -7.66 -11.04 -23.24
N THR A 259 -7.58 -9.73 -23.04
CA THR A 259 -8.13 -9.04 -21.88
C THR A 259 -8.78 -7.73 -22.31
N GLY A 260 -10.01 -7.50 -21.85
CA GLY A 260 -10.72 -6.24 -22.11
C GLY A 260 -9.98 -5.04 -21.54
N ALA A 261 -10.11 -3.87 -22.19
CA ALA A 261 -9.39 -2.67 -21.79
C ALA A 261 -9.67 -2.24 -20.34
N ARG A 262 -10.94 -2.25 -19.91
CA ARG A 262 -11.36 -1.95 -18.53
C ARG A 262 -10.73 -2.94 -17.55
N ARG A 263 -10.78 -4.24 -17.86
CA ARG A 263 -10.22 -5.29 -17.00
C ARG A 263 -8.71 -5.09 -16.82
N TYR A 264 -7.99 -4.80 -17.91
CA TYR A 264 -6.56 -4.48 -17.84
C TYR A 264 -6.27 -3.28 -16.94
N VAL A 265 -6.98 -2.16 -17.12
CA VAL A 265 -6.80 -0.93 -16.32
C VAL A 265 -7.04 -1.20 -14.84
N MET A 266 -8.18 -1.80 -14.51
CA MET A 266 -8.60 -2.06 -13.13
C MET A 266 -7.65 -3.05 -12.43
N HIS A 267 -7.32 -4.16 -13.09
CA HIS A 267 -6.40 -5.17 -12.56
C HIS A 267 -5.00 -4.59 -12.33
N THR A 268 -4.49 -3.83 -13.31
CA THR A 268 -3.17 -3.20 -13.20
C THR A 268 -3.13 -2.18 -12.07
N PHE A 269 -4.18 -1.35 -11.93
CA PHE A 269 -4.26 -0.35 -10.85
C PHE A 269 -4.23 -1.01 -9.47
N ALA A 270 -4.96 -2.11 -9.29
CA ALA A 270 -5.07 -2.82 -8.02
C ALA A 270 -3.80 -3.60 -7.64
N ASN A 271 -3.16 -4.27 -8.61
CA ASN A 271 -2.15 -5.31 -8.33
C ASN A 271 -0.71 -4.90 -8.66
N THR A 272 -0.49 -3.82 -9.42
CA THR A 272 0.88 -3.44 -9.81
C THR A 272 1.69 -2.93 -8.62
N GLN A 273 2.96 -3.36 -8.54
CA GLN A 273 3.96 -2.84 -7.61
C GLN A 273 4.68 -1.59 -8.17
N SER A 274 4.54 -1.30 -9.47
CA SER A 274 5.19 -0.16 -10.11
C SER A 274 4.38 1.12 -9.96
N ALA A 275 4.95 2.11 -9.27
CA ALA A 275 4.32 3.44 -9.10
C ALA A 275 4.09 4.15 -10.44
N LEU A 276 5.03 4.03 -11.39
CA LEU A 276 4.89 4.59 -12.73
C LEU A 276 3.75 3.94 -13.50
N MET A 277 3.63 2.61 -13.43
CA MET A 277 2.55 1.89 -14.08
C MET A 277 1.19 2.26 -13.48
N ARG A 278 1.10 2.33 -12.15
CA ARG A 278 -0.11 2.75 -11.43
C ARG A 278 -0.55 4.15 -11.84
N LYS A 279 0.40 5.11 -11.88
CA LYS A 279 0.16 6.50 -12.32
C LYS A 279 -0.29 6.58 -13.78
N ARG A 280 0.19 5.67 -14.64
CA ARG A 280 -0.22 5.62 -16.05
C ARG A 280 -1.67 5.16 -16.15
N VAL A 281 -2.02 4.02 -15.55
CA VAL A 281 -3.37 3.47 -15.66
C VAL A 281 -4.42 4.31 -14.94
N SER A 282 -4.03 5.02 -13.87
CA SER A 282 -4.94 5.94 -13.16
C SER A 282 -5.40 7.14 -14.00
N ARG A 283 -4.71 7.47 -15.10
CA ARG A 283 -5.17 8.52 -16.04
C ARG A 283 -6.39 8.08 -16.83
N PHE A 284 -6.61 6.76 -16.92
CA PHE A 284 -7.74 6.17 -17.62
C PHE A 284 -8.90 5.84 -16.67
N MET A 285 -8.91 6.45 -15.50
CA MET A 285 -9.88 6.21 -14.44
C MET A 285 -10.35 7.55 -13.91
N GLU A 286 -11.67 7.75 -13.86
CA GLU A 286 -12.25 8.88 -13.15
C GLU A 286 -12.62 8.42 -11.74
N GLY A 287 -11.92 8.96 -10.74
CA GLY A 287 -12.24 8.71 -9.34
C GLY A 287 -13.39 9.60 -8.92
N LYS A 288 -14.57 9.02 -8.68
CA LYS A 288 -15.70 9.71 -8.05
C LYS A 288 -15.77 9.32 -6.58
N PRO A 289 -16.16 10.23 -5.67
CA PRO A 289 -16.46 9.86 -4.30
C PRO A 289 -17.44 8.68 -4.30
N CYS A 290 -17.13 7.66 -3.52
CA CYS A 290 -17.97 6.46 -3.46
C CYS A 290 -19.39 6.86 -3.04
N PRO A 291 -20.44 6.47 -3.78
CA PRO A 291 -21.82 6.90 -3.48
C PRO A 291 -22.33 6.34 -2.13
N THR A 292 -21.77 5.22 -1.67
CA THR A 292 -22.19 4.55 -0.43
C THR A 292 -21.60 5.17 0.83
N CYS A 293 -20.31 5.54 0.80
CA CYS A 293 -19.61 6.09 1.98
C CYS A 293 -19.24 7.56 1.82
N HIS A 294 -19.55 8.18 0.68
CA HIS A 294 -19.24 9.57 0.35
C HIS A 294 -17.76 9.94 0.60
N GLY A 295 -16.84 9.04 0.27
CA GLY A 295 -15.40 9.26 0.51
C GLY A 295 -14.89 8.83 1.88
N LYS A 296 -15.75 8.45 2.82
CA LYS A 296 -15.38 8.10 4.21
C LYS A 296 -14.81 6.70 4.41
N ARG A 297 -14.80 5.87 3.35
CA ARG A 297 -14.10 4.57 3.26
C ARG A 297 -14.63 3.43 4.14
N LEU A 298 -15.60 3.69 5.02
CA LEU A 298 -16.09 2.71 6.00
C LEU A 298 -17.54 2.31 5.73
N LYS A 299 -17.98 1.23 6.39
CA LYS A 299 -19.38 0.80 6.37
C LYS A 299 -20.30 1.79 7.12
N PRO A 300 -21.59 1.87 6.77
CA PRO A 300 -22.54 2.77 7.42
C PRO A 300 -22.62 2.60 8.94
N GLU A 301 -22.49 1.38 9.46
CA GLU A 301 -22.54 1.07 10.89
C GLU A 301 -21.36 1.69 11.65
N ALA A 302 -20.16 1.75 11.05
CA ALA A 302 -19.03 2.43 11.66
C ALA A 302 -19.17 3.97 11.58
N LEU A 303 -19.83 4.47 10.53
CA LEU A 303 -20.06 5.90 10.31
C LEU A 303 -21.23 6.46 11.13
N SER A 304 -22.10 5.61 11.68
CA SER A 304 -23.17 6.03 12.60
C SER A 304 -22.67 6.30 14.03
N VAL A 305 -21.48 5.81 14.38
CA VAL A 305 -20.84 6.04 15.68
C VAL A 305 -20.09 7.35 15.65
N THR A 306 -20.36 8.21 16.62
CA THR A 306 -19.76 9.55 16.69
C THR A 306 -18.89 9.73 17.93
N PHE A 307 -17.94 10.64 17.87
CA PHE A 307 -17.18 11.12 19.01
C PHE A 307 -17.15 12.64 18.96
N ALA A 308 -17.65 13.29 20.02
CA ALA A 308 -17.85 14.74 20.03
C ALA A 308 -18.69 15.24 18.83
N GLY A 309 -19.73 14.48 18.47
CA GLY A 309 -20.64 14.79 17.36
C GLY A 309 -20.09 14.52 15.95
N VAL A 310 -18.87 13.99 15.83
CA VAL A 310 -18.21 13.73 14.54
C VAL A 310 -18.06 12.22 14.32
N ASP A 311 -18.34 11.71 13.13
CA ASP A 311 -18.04 10.31 12.79
C ASP A 311 -16.56 10.11 12.45
N ILE A 312 -16.05 8.88 12.58
CA ILE A 312 -14.63 8.60 12.36
C ILE A 312 -14.15 8.96 10.95
N GLY A 313 -15.02 8.87 9.95
CA GLY A 313 -14.68 9.21 8.56
C GLY A 313 -14.39 10.70 8.41
N ALA A 314 -15.26 11.55 8.97
CA ALA A 314 -15.04 13.00 9.04
C ALA A 314 -13.84 13.35 9.93
N PHE A 315 -13.69 12.70 11.09
CA PHE A 315 -12.55 12.87 11.99
C PHE A 315 -11.21 12.62 11.29
N MET A 316 -11.12 11.57 10.46
CA MET A 316 -9.92 11.23 9.71
C MET A 316 -9.61 12.18 8.54
N GLN A 317 -10.60 12.95 8.07
CA GLN A 317 -10.45 13.91 6.97
C GLN A 317 -10.20 15.34 7.49
N MET A 318 -10.33 15.56 8.80
CA MET A 318 -10.21 16.87 9.43
C MET A 318 -8.75 17.37 9.44
N PRO A 319 -8.51 18.67 9.18
CA PRO A 319 -7.21 19.30 9.42
C PRO A 319 -6.75 19.13 10.88
N LEU A 320 -5.43 19.01 11.11
CA LEU A 320 -4.88 18.69 12.43
C LEU A 320 -5.16 19.76 13.49
N ASP A 321 -5.22 21.03 13.10
CA ASP A 321 -5.57 22.16 13.96
C ASP A 321 -7.03 22.08 14.44
N GLN A 322 -7.96 21.74 13.56
CA GLN A 322 -9.36 21.51 13.92
C GLN A 322 -9.52 20.26 14.80
N LEU A 323 -8.75 19.20 14.50
CA LEU A 323 -8.73 17.99 15.32
C LEU A 323 -8.24 18.28 16.74
N ALA A 324 -7.18 19.08 16.88
CA ALA A 324 -6.66 19.51 18.17
C ALA A 324 -7.71 20.33 18.93
N ALA A 325 -8.36 21.30 18.28
CA ALA A 325 -9.42 22.10 18.89
C ALA A 325 -10.62 21.25 19.35
N LEU A 326 -10.98 20.21 18.60
CA LEU A 326 -12.06 19.28 18.97
C LEU A 326 -11.70 18.44 20.22
N LEU A 327 -10.44 18.03 20.33
CA LEU A 327 -9.96 17.15 21.39
C LEU A 327 -9.52 17.87 22.66
N GLU A 328 -9.12 19.15 22.56
CA GLU A 328 -8.56 19.93 23.68
C GLU A 328 -9.48 19.94 24.92
N PRO A 329 -10.80 20.23 24.82
CA PRO A 329 -11.67 20.23 26.00
C PRO A 329 -11.73 18.85 26.67
N ILE A 330 -11.75 17.80 25.86
CA ILE A 330 -11.83 16.40 26.33
C ILE A 330 -10.53 16.01 27.01
N ALA A 331 -9.37 16.42 26.46
CA ALA A 331 -8.06 16.21 27.06
C ALA A 331 -7.92 16.94 28.41
N GLN A 332 -8.59 18.08 28.55
CA GLN A 332 -8.67 18.85 29.81
C GLN A 332 -9.76 18.33 30.78
N GLY A 333 -10.50 17.28 30.41
CA GLY A 333 -11.50 16.63 31.26
C GLY A 333 -12.94 17.12 31.08
N ASP A 334 -13.22 18.01 30.13
CA ASP A 334 -14.59 18.43 29.79
C ASP A 334 -15.22 17.50 28.73
N PHE A 335 -15.91 16.47 29.22
CA PHE A 335 -16.63 15.51 28.37
C PHE A 335 -18.04 15.95 27.98
N ARG A 336 -18.48 17.19 28.29
CA ARG A 336 -19.86 17.63 27.98
C ARG A 336 -20.14 17.65 26.48
N ALA A 337 -19.14 18.02 25.67
CA ALA A 337 -19.22 18.00 24.21
C ALA A 337 -19.35 16.57 23.63
N HIS A 338 -18.85 15.54 24.33
CA HIS A 338 -19.01 14.15 23.92
C HIS A 338 -20.45 13.66 24.04
N ALA A 339 -21.23 14.21 25.00
CA ALA A 339 -22.61 13.79 25.24
C ALA A 339 -23.65 14.48 24.34
N ALA A 340 -23.26 15.51 23.59
CA ALA A 340 -24.17 16.26 22.72
C ALA A 340 -24.31 15.56 21.36
N GLY A 341 -25.45 14.91 21.10
CA GLY A 341 -25.81 14.46 19.75
C GLY A 341 -26.15 12.99 19.56
N ALA A 342 -26.19 12.18 20.61
CA ALA A 342 -26.63 10.80 20.51
C ALA A 342 -27.68 10.48 21.56
N ALA A 343 -28.76 9.81 21.13
CA ALA A 343 -29.60 9.00 22.01
C ALA A 343 -28.77 7.79 22.47
N THR A 344 -27.75 8.06 23.28
CA THR A 344 -26.87 7.03 23.84
C THR A 344 -27.70 6.18 24.78
N ASP A 345 -27.99 4.96 24.38
CA ASP A 345 -28.45 3.96 25.34
C ASP A 345 -27.24 3.54 26.20
N LYS A 346 -27.03 4.32 27.27
CA LYS A 346 -25.98 4.08 28.28
C LYS A 346 -26.17 2.74 28.99
N GLU A 347 -27.38 2.20 29.02
CA GLU A 347 -27.68 0.87 29.56
C GLU A 347 -27.20 -0.22 28.59
N ALA A 348 -27.52 -0.12 27.30
CA ALA A 348 -27.03 -1.06 26.28
C ALA A 348 -25.51 -1.08 26.19
N THR A 349 -24.85 0.08 26.14
CA THR A 349 -23.37 0.14 26.07
C THR A 349 -22.72 -0.47 27.31
N ARG A 350 -23.31 -0.26 28.49
CA ARG A 350 -22.79 -0.80 29.76
C ARG A 350 -23.07 -2.31 29.88
N ARG A 351 -24.24 -2.77 29.44
CA ARG A 351 -24.59 -4.19 29.33
C ARG A 351 -23.63 -4.92 28.40
N ASP A 352 -23.40 -4.43 27.19
CA ASP A 352 -22.48 -5.04 26.23
C ASP A 352 -21.04 -5.11 26.77
N ARG A 353 -20.57 -4.06 27.48
CA ARG A 353 -19.27 -4.06 28.17
C ARG A 353 -19.21 -5.10 29.31
N ALA A 354 -20.28 -5.22 30.10
CA ALA A 354 -20.37 -6.15 31.22
C ALA A 354 -20.46 -7.61 30.74
N GLU A 355 -21.30 -7.89 29.74
CA GLU A 355 -21.38 -9.20 29.07
C GLU A 355 -20.04 -9.60 28.49
N ARG A 356 -19.30 -8.66 27.90
CA ARG A 356 -17.94 -8.90 27.40
C ARG A 356 -16.96 -9.25 28.52
N ALA A 357 -16.93 -8.48 29.60
CA ALA A 357 -16.07 -8.76 30.75
C ALA A 357 -16.36 -10.14 31.35
N ALA A 358 -17.63 -10.56 31.34
CA ALA A 358 -18.07 -11.87 31.80
C ALA A 358 -17.76 -13.00 30.80
N SER A 359 -17.80 -12.74 29.49
CA SER A 359 -17.64 -13.79 28.46
C SER A 359 -16.20 -14.29 28.27
N GLY A 360 -15.20 -13.48 28.60
CA GLY A 360 -13.78 -13.80 28.41
C GLY A 360 -13.35 -14.07 26.96
N ARG A 361 -14.24 -13.89 25.97
CA ARG A 361 -13.99 -14.23 24.56
C ARG A 361 -13.50 -13.02 23.76
N ALA A 362 -12.42 -13.21 23.01
CA ALA A 362 -12.19 -12.45 21.79
C ALA A 362 -13.04 -13.12 20.69
N VAL A 363 -14.14 -12.48 20.29
CA VAL A 363 -15.06 -13.03 19.27
C VAL A 363 -14.48 -12.75 17.88
N HIS A 364 -13.41 -13.45 17.53
CA HIS A 364 -12.96 -13.63 16.14
C HIS A 364 -13.16 -15.09 15.73
N ALA A 365 -14.36 -15.62 15.97
CA ALA A 365 -14.83 -16.88 15.40
C ALA A 365 -16.06 -16.58 14.55
#